data_AF-A0A7J6WR59-F1
#
_entry.id   AF-A0A7J6WR59-F1
#
_cell.length_a   1.000
_cell.length_b   1.000
_cell.length_c   1.000
_cell.angle_alpha   90.00
_cell.angle_beta   90.00
_cell.angle_gamma   90.00
#
_symmetry.space_group_name_H-M   'P 1'
#
loop_
_entity.id
_entity.type
_entity.pdbx_description
1 polymer ?
#
loop_
_entity_poly.entity_id
_entity_poly.type
_entity_poly.pdbx_seq_one_letter_code
_entity_poly.pdbx_strand_id
1 'polypeptide(L)' 'MDGADDLFEMGYEPQIEQIVENTRPDRQMLIFSATFPRQVEIFAREVLTNPIVELRTESYSRAENRM' A
#
# COMPACT_ATOMS: atom_id res chain seq x y z
N MET A 1 -5.20 -5.93 -2.20
CA MET A 1 -5.87 -4.64 -2.45
C MET A 1 -5.05 -3.90 -3.46
N ASP A 2 -5.68 -3.41 -4.51
CA ASP A 2 -5.03 -2.69 -5.60
C ASP A 2 -5.63 -1.29 -5.70
N GLY A 3 -4.83 -0.28 -6.08
CA GLY A 3 -5.21 1.13 -6.03
C GLY A 3 -5.55 1.62 -4.62
N ALA A 4 -4.76 1.25 -3.62
CA ALA A 4 -5.06 1.55 -2.22
C ALA A 4 -5.18 3.05 -1.93
N ASP A 5 -4.34 3.87 -2.56
CA ASP A 5 -4.43 5.33 -2.52
C ASP A 5 -5.75 5.85 -3.08
N ASP A 6 -6.17 5.41 -4.27
CA ASP A 6 -7.44 5.82 -4.87
C ASP A 6 -8.65 5.46 -3.99
N LEU A 7 -8.64 4.26 -3.41
CA LEU A 7 -9.73 3.80 -2.54
C LEU A 7 -9.86 4.65 -1.27
N PHE A 8 -8.72 5.07 -0.71
CA PHE A 8 -8.68 5.94 0.46
C PHE A 8 -9.12 7.36 0.10
N GLU A 9 -8.70 7.89 -1.04
CA GLU A 9 -9.17 9.18 -1.56
C GLU A 9 -10.68 9.21 -1.80
N MET A 10 -11.26 8.08 -2.25
CA MET A 10 -12.71 7.92 -2.43
C MET A 10 -13.47 7.71 -1.11
N GLY A 11 -12.78 7.57 0.03
CA GLY A 11 -13.40 7.39 1.34
C GLY A 11 -13.93 5.98 1.59
N TYR A 12 -13.38 4.95 0.94
CA TYR A 12 -13.76 3.54 1.16
C TYR A 12 -13.12 2.91 2.41
N GLU A 13 -12.38 3.68 3.21
CA GLU A 13 -11.68 3.21 4.41
C GLU A 13 -12.58 2.40 5.36
N PRO A 14 -13.79 2.86 5.76
CA PRO A 14 -14.64 2.09 6.69
C PRO A 14 -15.07 0.73 6.12
N GLN A 15 -15.32 0.65 4.80
CA GLN A 15 -15.72 -0.59 4.15
C GLN A 15 -14.54 -1.56 4.05
N ILE A 16 -13.34 -1.04 3.79
CA ILE A 16 -12.12 -1.85 3.75
C ILE A 16 -11.83 -2.42 5.13
N GLU A 17 -11.86 -1.60 6.18
CA GLU A 17 -11.69 -2.04 7.58
C GLU A 17 -12.68 -3.17 7.93
N GLN A 18 -13.96 -2.98 7.60
CA GLN A 18 -14.98 -3.99 7.86
C GLN A 18 -14.69 -5.31 7.13
N ILE A 19 -14.23 -5.26 5.87
CA ILE A 19 -13.84 -6.48 5.13
C ILE A 19 -12.66 -7.16 5.82
N VAL A 20 -11.65 -6.39 6.21
CA VAL A 20 -10.44 -6.91 6.88
C VAL A 20 -10.79 -7.58 8.20
N GLU A 21 -11.63 -6.97 9.04
CA GLU A 21 -12.09 -7.53 10.31
C GLU A 21 -12.90 -8.82 10.16
N ASN A 22 -13.67 -8.94 9.08
CA ASN A 22 -14.50 -10.11 8.80
C ASN A 22 -13.76 -11.21 8.02
N THR A 23 -12.48 -11.01 7.71
CA THR A 23 -11.63 -12.05 7.14
C THR A 23 -10.85 -12.78 8.23
N ARG A 24 -10.50 -14.04 7.97
CA ARG A 24 -9.70 -14.85 8.89
C ARG A 24 -8.42 -14.11 9.31
N PRO A 25 -8.02 -14.18 10.59
CA PRO A 25 -6.82 -13.49 11.08
C PRO A 25 -5.54 -14.08 10.47
N ASP A 26 -5.54 -15.38 10.14
CA ASP A 26 -4.43 -16.08 9.49
C ASP A 26 -4.52 -15.97 7.95
N ARG A 27 -4.44 -14.74 7.46
CA ARG A 27 -4.48 -14.42 6.03
C ARG A 27 -3.16 -13.83 5.56
N GLN A 28 -2.83 -14.08 4.29
CA GLN A 28 -1.84 -13.29 3.57
C GLN A 28 -2.55 -12.09 2.95
N MET A 29 -2.01 -10.89 3.14
CA MET A 29 -2.54 -9.66 2.58
C MET A 29 -1.47 -8.94 1.76
N LEU A 30 -1.88 -8.38 0.63
CA LEU A 30 -1.06 -7.62 -0.29
C LEU A 30 -1.74 -6.27 -0.52
N ILE A 31 -0.95 -5.19 -0.51
CA ILE A 31 -1.41 -3.83 -0.81
C ILE A 31 -0.56 -3.29 -1.96
N PHE A 32 -1.21 -2.86 -3.02
CA PHE A 32 -0.61 -2.18 -4.16
C PHE A 32 -1.18 -0.75 -4.23
N SER A 33 -0.27 0.21 -4.38
CA SER A 33 -0.58 1.64 -4.31
C SER A 33 0.42 2.39 -5.18
N ALA A 34 -0.04 3.35 -5.98
CA ALA A 34 0.85 4.13 -6.84
C ALA A 34 1.64 5.17 -6.01
N THR A 35 0.99 5.71 -4.99
CA THR A 35 1.54 6.61 -3.99
C THR A 35 1.46 5.99 -2.60
N PHE A 36 2.18 6.54 -1.61
CA PHE A 36 2.16 6.01 -0.24
C PHE A 36 1.87 7.14 0.78
N PRO A 37 0.65 7.70 0.77
CA PRO A 37 0.26 8.74 1.73
C PRO A 37 0.14 8.16 3.14
N ARG A 38 0.21 9.05 4.14
CA ARG A 38 0.22 8.67 5.56
C ARG A 38 -0.95 7.75 5.98
N GLN A 39 -2.13 7.94 5.40
CA GLN A 39 -3.32 7.13 5.71
C GLN A 39 -3.12 5.68 5.26
N VAL A 40 -2.65 5.47 4.02
CA VAL A 40 -2.30 4.13 3.50
C VAL A 40 -1.15 3.51 4.30
N GLU A 41 -0.16 4.30 4.72
CA GLU A 41 0.93 3.80 5.59
C GLU A 41 0.39 3.29 6.93
N ILE A 42 -0.46 4.08 7.61
CA ILE A 42 -1.04 3.71 8.91
C ILE A 42 -1.85 2.42 8.75
N PHE A 43 -2.75 2.37 7.78
CA PHE A 43 -3.56 1.19 7.52
C PHE A 43 -2.70 -0.05 7.24
N ALA A 44 -1.69 0.07 6.37
CA ALA A 44 -0.81 -1.05 6.05
C ALA A 44 -0.07 -1.60 7.28
N ARG A 45 0.31 -0.74 8.24
CA ARG A 45 0.96 -1.17 9.50
C ARG A 45 0.01 -1.91 10.42
N GLU A 46 -1.28 -1.61 10.38
CA GLU A 46 -2.30 -2.23 11.23
C GLU A 46 -2.75 -3.59 10.68
N VAL A 47 -2.86 -3.73 9.36
CA VAL A 47 -3.47 -4.93 8.75
C VAL A 47 -2.47 -5.96 8.25
N LEU A 48 -1.21 -5.59 8.05
CA LEU A 48 -0.16 -6.49 7.54
C LEU A 48 0.67 -7.09 8.68
N THR A 49 0.98 -8.38 8.57
CA THR A 49 1.88 -9.08 9.49
C THR A 49 3.25 -9.23 8.85
N ASN A 50 4.29 -8.64 9.47
CA ASN A 50 5.68 -8.67 8.98
C ASN A 50 5.82 -8.35 7.48
N PRO A 51 5.35 -7.17 7.02
CA PRO A 51 5.33 -6.85 5.60
C PRO A 51 6.74 -6.60 5.04
N ILE A 52 6.94 -7.01 3.79
CA ILE A 52 8.04 -6.51 2.96
C ILE A 52 7.49 -5.31 2.20
N VAL A 53 8.13 -4.14 2.36
CA VAL A 53 7.73 -2.91 1.67
C VAL A 53 8.77 -2.57 0.61
N GLU A 54 8.35 -2.60 -0.66
CA GLU A 54 9.17 -2.20 -1.80
C GLU A 54 8.63 -0.89 -2.36
N LEU A 55 9.39 0.21 -2.18
CA LEU A 55 9.07 1.51 -2.76
C LEU A 55 9.91 1.70 -4.03
N ARG A 56 9.23 1.85 -5.17
CA ARG A 56 9.88 2.16 -6.45
C ARG A 56 9.78 3.66 -6.69
N THR A 57 10.88 4.37 -6.47
CA THR A 57 11.00 5.76 -6.90
C THR A 57 11.74 5.81 -8.23
N GLU A 58 11.27 6.61 -9.19
CA GLU A 58 12.04 6.94 -10.38
C GLU A 58 13.20 7.88 -10.01
N SER A 59 14.26 7.32 -9.46
CA SER A 59 15.49 8.03 -9.24
C SER A 59 16.64 7.04 -9.36
N TYR A 60 17.11 6.83 -10.60
CA TYR A 60 18.49 6.54 -11.03
C TYR A 60 18.51 6.02 -12.49
N SER A 61 18.44 6.91 -13.47
CA SER A 61 18.92 6.67 -14.85
C SER A 61 19.18 8.00 -15.58
N ARG A 62 20.00 8.89 -14.99
CA ARG A 62 20.44 10.12 -15.67
C ARG A 62 21.93 10.46 -15.54
N ALA A 63 22.77 9.58 -15.00
CA ALA A 63 24.19 9.89 -14.76
C ALA A 63 25.21 9.01 -15.53
N GLU A 64 24.81 8.06 -16.38
CA GLU A 64 25.78 7.23 -17.14
C GLU A 64 25.51 7.22 -18.65
N ASN A 65 25.33 8.39 -19.27
CA ASN A 65 25.39 8.49 -20.73
C ASN A 65 25.92 9.84 -21.21
N ARG A 66 27.16 10.13 -20.81
CA ARG A 66 28.06 11.04 -21.53
C ARG A 66 29.41 10.35 -21.68
N MET A 67 29.52 9.51 -22.69
CA MET A 67 30.76 9.35 -23.47
C MET A 67 30.71 10.32 -24.64
#